data_AF-A0AAP3BEN5-F1
#
_entry.id   AF-A0AAP3BEN5-F1
#
_cell.length_a   1.000
_cell.length_b   1.000
_cell.length_c   1.000
_cell.angle_alpha   90.00
_cell.angle_beta   90.00
_cell.angle_gamma   90.00
#
_symmetry.space_group_name_H-M   'P 1'
#
loop_
_entity.id
_entity.type
_entity.pdbx_description
1 polymer ?
#
loop_
_entity_poly.entity_id
_entity_poly.type
_entity_poly.pdbx_seq_one_letter_code
_entity_poly.pdbx_strand_id
1 'polypeptide(L)'
;MNDEIKRIQDLLDKYMDGATSNEEEATLRKYFEEHGNDIPEEWESYRALFSYIGFEQMNLSQILKEEEKEIGKKDILEDEEKNIPKKEGKKEEASRSRWLKYFGTSVAAAAIIAFLIVGIQKIAQPQPECYAVIDGKVYTDQEFVHNEALDALEDVSADSEDPFSALDMMKQ
;
A
#
# COMPACT_ATOMS: atom_id res chain seq x y z
N MET A 1 -15.69 -33.99 5.38
CA MET A 1 -15.40 -33.64 3.97
C MET A 1 -16.52 -32.80 3.38
N ASN A 2 -17.77 -33.29 3.34
CA ASN A 2 -18.88 -32.50 2.77
C ASN A 2 -19.19 -31.18 3.51
N ASP A 3 -19.06 -31.15 4.84
CA ASP A 3 -19.34 -29.93 5.61
C ASP A 3 -18.30 -28.82 5.39
N GLU A 4 -17.04 -29.20 5.14
CA GLU A 4 -15.95 -28.26 4.88
C GLU A 4 -16.05 -27.69 3.46
N ILE A 5 -16.28 -28.54 2.46
CA ILE A 5 -16.54 -28.10 1.08
C ILE A 5 -17.74 -27.15 1.06
N LYS A 6 -18.84 -27.48 1.75
CA LYS A 6 -20.00 -26.59 1.82
C LYS A 6 -19.66 -25.24 2.46
N ARG A 7 -18.89 -25.24 3.54
CA ARG A 7 -18.43 -24.00 4.20
C ARG A 7 -17.56 -23.15 3.27
N ILE A 8 -16.65 -23.77 2.51
CA ILE A 8 -15.82 -23.05 1.55
C ILE A 8 -16.67 -22.50 0.40
N GLN A 9 -17.66 -23.25 -0.07
CA GLN A 9 -18.61 -22.77 -1.07
C GLN A 9 -19.36 -21.53 -0.60
N ASP A 10 -19.93 -21.56 0.61
CA ASP A 10 -20.64 -20.40 1.18
C ASP A 10 -19.70 -19.17 1.32
N LEU A 11 -18.41 -19.39 1.60
CA LEU A 11 -17.41 -18.33 1.64
C LEU A 11 -17.04 -17.79 0.26
N LEU A 12 -16.99 -18.65 -0.77
CA LEU A 12 -16.75 -18.24 -2.15
C LEU A 12 -17.91 -17.41 -2.70
N ASP A 13 -19.14 -17.81 -2.41
CA ASP A 13 -20.34 -17.03 -2.79
C ASP A 13 -20.29 -15.65 -2.11
N LYS A 14 -19.99 -15.60 -0.81
CA LYS A 14 -19.82 -14.35 -0.07
C LYS A 14 -18.67 -13.48 -0.60
N TYR A 15 -17.58 -14.12 -1.06
CA TYR A 15 -16.42 -13.45 -1.65
C TYR A 15 -16.80 -12.79 -2.98
N MET A 16 -17.58 -13.48 -3.80
CA MET A 16 -18.10 -12.96 -5.06
C MET A 16 -19.06 -11.78 -4.85
N ASP A 17 -19.81 -11.79 -3.74
CA ASP A 17 -20.63 -10.65 -3.31
C ASP A 17 -19.82 -9.50 -2.70
N GLY A 18 -18.50 -9.66 -2.51
CA GLY A 18 -17.62 -8.66 -1.90
C GLY A 18 -17.90 -8.41 -0.41
N ALA A 19 -18.53 -9.36 0.28
CA ALA A 19 -18.96 -9.23 1.67
C ALA A 19 -18.04 -9.96 2.66
N THR A 20 -16.93 -10.52 2.20
CA THR A 20 -15.95 -11.23 3.04
C THR A 20 -15.16 -10.29 3.94
N SER A 21 -14.83 -10.79 5.12
CA SER A 21 -13.88 -10.19 6.03
C SER A 21 -12.46 -10.72 5.79
N ASN A 22 -11.45 -10.02 6.32
CA ASN A 22 -10.05 -10.43 6.20
C ASN A 22 -9.77 -11.83 6.76
N GLU A 23 -10.45 -12.24 7.83
CA GLU A 23 -10.31 -13.56 8.47
C GLU A 23 -10.90 -14.68 7.59
N GLU A 24 -12.02 -14.40 6.94
CA GLU A 24 -12.67 -15.32 6.00
C GLU A 24 -11.82 -15.52 4.75
N GLU A 25 -11.26 -14.46 4.19
CA GLU A 25 -10.35 -14.58 3.04
C GLU A 25 -9.02 -15.25 3.42
N ALA A 26 -8.54 -15.06 4.65
CA ALA A 26 -7.38 -15.80 5.15
C ALA A 26 -7.69 -17.31 5.21
N THR A 27 -8.92 -17.67 5.55
CA THR A 27 -9.39 -19.05 5.52
C THR A 27 -9.42 -19.60 4.09
N LEU A 28 -9.94 -18.83 3.12
CA LEU A 28 -9.93 -19.22 1.71
C LEU A 28 -8.50 -19.43 1.19
N ARG A 29 -7.59 -18.48 1.43
CA ARG A 29 -6.17 -18.61 1.06
C ARG A 29 -5.55 -19.89 1.61
N LYS A 30 -5.72 -20.12 2.92
CA LYS A 30 -5.19 -21.32 3.58
C LYS A 30 -5.77 -22.61 2.99
N TYR A 31 -7.07 -22.64 2.72
CA TYR A 31 -7.73 -23.81 2.16
C TYR A 31 -7.15 -24.19 0.79
N PHE A 32 -7.03 -23.21 -0.13
CA PHE A 32 -6.50 -23.45 -1.47
C PHE A 32 -4.99 -23.71 -1.51
N GLU A 33 -4.24 -23.25 -0.51
CA GLU A 33 -2.83 -23.61 -0.32
C GLU A 33 -2.67 -25.07 0.12
N GLU A 34 -3.51 -25.53 1.06
CA GLU A 34 -3.43 -26.89 1.62
C GLU A 34 -4.02 -27.97 0.68
N HIS A 35 -5.03 -27.63 -0.13
CA HIS A 35 -5.82 -28.59 -0.92
C HIS A 35 -5.53 -28.55 -2.43
N GLY A 36 -4.34 -28.11 -2.86
CA GLY A 36 -4.04 -27.74 -4.26
C GLY A 36 -4.62 -28.61 -5.40
N ASN A 37 -4.63 -29.94 -5.31
CA ASN A 37 -5.22 -30.82 -6.34
C ASN A 37 -6.50 -31.56 -5.88
N ASP A 38 -6.94 -31.36 -4.65
CA ASP A 38 -8.09 -32.04 -4.04
C ASP A 38 -9.25 -31.04 -3.87
N ILE A 39 -9.62 -30.40 -4.98
CA ILE A 39 -10.71 -29.44 -5.07
C ILE A 39 -11.62 -29.77 -6.26
N PRO A 40 -12.91 -29.37 -6.22
CA PRO A 40 -13.80 -29.47 -7.37
C PRO A 40 -13.26 -28.73 -8.60
N GLU A 41 -13.50 -29.28 -9.80
CA GLU A 41 -13.08 -28.68 -11.08
C GLU A 41 -13.63 -27.26 -11.27
N GLU A 42 -14.83 -27.00 -10.76
CA GLU A 42 -15.47 -25.68 -10.78
C GLU A 42 -14.66 -24.62 -10.02
N TRP A 43 -13.73 -25.02 -9.14
CA TRP A 43 -12.92 -24.12 -8.33
C TRP A 43 -11.49 -23.93 -8.80
N GLU A 44 -11.14 -24.45 -9.97
CA GLU A 44 -9.81 -24.28 -10.59
C GLU A 44 -9.42 -22.81 -10.74
N SER A 45 -10.37 -21.95 -11.12
CA SER A 45 -10.14 -20.50 -11.23
C SER A 45 -9.83 -19.85 -9.88
N TYR A 46 -10.52 -20.26 -8.81
CA TYR A 46 -10.25 -19.79 -7.46
C TYR A 46 -8.89 -20.26 -6.96
N ARG A 47 -8.49 -21.50 -7.28
CA ARG A 47 -7.14 -21.98 -6.95
C ARG A 47 -6.07 -21.11 -7.58
N ALA A 48 -6.19 -20.80 -8.86
CA ALA A 48 -5.23 -19.94 -9.55
C ALA A 48 -5.15 -18.55 -8.89
N LEU A 49 -6.31 -17.97 -8.55
CA LEU A 49 -6.41 -16.68 -7.87
C LEU A 49 -5.72 -16.71 -6.49
N PHE A 50 -6.13 -17.63 -5.62
CA PHE A 50 -5.60 -17.69 -4.25
C PHE A 50 -4.13 -18.12 -4.20
N SER A 51 -3.66 -18.90 -5.18
CA SER A 51 -2.22 -19.21 -5.34
C SER A 51 -1.41 -17.96 -5.66
N TYR A 52 -1.91 -17.11 -6.56
CA TYR A 52 -1.25 -15.84 -6.90
C TYR A 52 -1.23 -14.88 -5.71
N ILE A 53 -2.37 -14.70 -5.04
CA ILE A 53 -2.48 -13.82 -3.87
C ILE A 53 -1.56 -14.29 -2.74
N GLY A 54 -1.47 -15.60 -2.50
CA GLY A 54 -0.54 -16.16 -1.52
C GLY A 54 0.92 -15.84 -1.84
N PHE A 55 1.30 -15.96 -3.12
CA PHE A 55 2.64 -15.61 -3.58
C PHE A 55 2.98 -14.12 -3.39
N GLU A 56 2.06 -13.21 -3.70
CA GLU A 56 2.28 -11.77 -3.52
C GLU A 56 2.50 -11.40 -2.04
N GLN A 57 1.72 -11.96 -1.11
CA GLN A 57 1.91 -11.69 0.32
C GLN A 57 3.27 -12.16 0.83
N MET A 58 3.74 -13.33 0.37
CA MET A 58 5.07 -13.82 0.74
C MET A 58 6.17 -12.92 0.20
N ASN A 59 6.05 -12.44 -1.04
CA ASN A 59 7.01 -11.52 -1.65
C ASN A 59 7.06 -10.17 -0.91
N LEU A 60 5.89 -9.58 -0.61
CA LEU A 60 5.81 -8.34 0.16
C LEU A 60 6.42 -8.49 1.56
N SER A 61 6.19 -9.63 2.22
CA SER A 61 6.78 -9.90 3.53
C SER A 61 8.31 -10.04 3.48
N GLN A 62 8.88 -10.48 2.36
CA GLN A 62 10.33 -10.59 2.17
C GLN A 62 10.95 -9.22 1.94
N ILE A 63 10.33 -8.38 1.10
CA ILE A 63 10.76 -7.00 0.84
C ILE A 63 10.79 -6.21 2.16
N LEU A 64 9.73 -6.28 2.98
CA LEU A 64 9.68 -5.60 4.27
C LEU A 64 10.78 -6.09 5.24
N LYS A 65 11.07 -7.39 5.27
CA LYS A 65 12.15 -7.96 6.11
C LYS A 65 13.55 -7.55 5.64
N GLU A 66 13.73 -7.27 4.36
CA GLU A 66 14.99 -6.76 3.82
C GLU A 66 15.17 -5.27 4.15
N GLU A 67 14.10 -4.47 4.06
CA GLU A 67 14.12 -3.05 4.46
C GLU A 67 14.41 -2.86 5.95
N GLU A 68 13.81 -3.66 6.84
CA GLU A 68 14.10 -3.61 8.28
C GLU A 68 15.57 -3.94 8.61
N LYS A 69 16.19 -4.85 7.86
CA LYS A 69 17.61 -5.21 8.03
C LYS A 69 18.56 -4.13 7.53
N GLU A 70 18.19 -3.40 6.48
CA GLU A 70 18.96 -2.27 5.96
C GLU A 70 18.86 -1.05 6.87
N ILE A 71 17.69 -0.80 7.49
CA ILE A 71 17.51 0.27 8.47
C ILE A 71 18.31 -0.02 9.75
N GLY A 72 18.26 -1.25 10.28
CA GLY A 72 19.01 -1.64 11.48
C GLY A 72 20.55 -1.63 11.32
N LYS A 73 21.07 -1.63 10.09
CA LYS A 73 22.51 -1.45 9.82
C LYS A 73 22.95 0.01 9.76
N LYS A 74 22.05 0.93 9.42
CA LYS A 74 22.35 2.37 9.37
C LYS A 74 22.54 2.99 10.75
N ASP A 75 21.79 2.48 11.74
CA ASP A 75 21.84 2.99 13.11
C ASP A 75 23.12 2.60 13.89
N ILE A 76 23.96 1.70 13.34
CA ILE A 76 25.21 1.25 13.99
C ILE A 76 26.44 2.06 13.52
N LEU A 77 26.32 2.90 12.49
CA LEU A 77 27.47 3.60 11.87
C LEU A 77 27.66 5.06 12.30
N GLU A 78 26.85 5.61 13.20
CA GLU A 78 26.98 7.02 13.63
C GLU A 78 27.81 7.25 14.90
N ASP A 79 28.30 6.21 15.58
CA ASP A 79 28.96 6.33 16.90
C ASP A 79 30.51 6.34 16.88
N GLU A 80 31.17 6.46 15.72
CA GLU A 80 32.64 6.59 15.65
C GLU A 80 33.12 7.94 15.10
N GLU A 81 32.84 9.04 15.80
CA GLU A 81 33.71 10.22 15.68
C GLU A 81 33.71 11.12 16.92
N LYS A 82 34.71 10.90 17.81
CA LYS A 82 35.58 11.95 18.40
C LYS A 82 36.43 11.39 19.53
N ASN A 83 37.64 10.95 19.17
CA ASN A 83 38.73 10.74 20.10
C ASN A 83 39.77 11.87 19.91
N ILE A 84 39.81 12.86 20.81
CA ILE A 84 40.96 13.76 21.00
C ILE A 84 41.24 13.87 22.52
N PRO A 85 42.51 13.79 22.97
CA PRO A 85 42.85 13.43 24.35
C PRO A 85 43.23 14.62 25.27
N LYS A 86 43.36 14.29 26.57
CA LYS A 86 44.00 15.01 27.70
C LYS A 86 43.15 16.11 28.36
N LYS A 87 42.97 16.17 29.68
CA LYS A 87 43.98 16.12 30.77
C LYS A 87 43.31 15.94 32.14
N GLU A 88 44.01 15.27 33.03
CA GLU A 88 43.68 15.03 34.44
C GLU A 88 43.72 16.31 35.30
N GLY A 89 42.83 16.39 36.30
CA GLY A 89 42.83 17.39 37.37
C GLY A 89 42.00 16.89 38.54
N LYS A 90 42.60 16.84 39.73
CA LYS A 90 42.15 16.10 40.93
C LYS A 90 41.03 16.81 41.73
N LYS A 91 40.17 15.97 42.32
CA LYS A 91 39.64 15.94 43.70
C LYS A 91 38.67 17.00 44.26
N GLU A 92 37.66 16.44 44.94
CA GLU A 92 37.01 16.83 46.21
C GLU A 92 35.75 17.74 46.21
N GLU A 93 34.63 17.05 46.53
CA GLU A 93 33.52 17.34 47.45
C GLU A 93 32.52 18.50 47.26
N ALA A 94 31.24 18.07 47.28
CA ALA A 94 30.01 18.69 47.76
C ALA A 94 29.85 20.22 47.75
N SER A 95 28.83 20.74 47.05
CA SER A 95 27.84 21.69 47.61
C SER A 95 26.83 22.19 46.56
N ARG A 96 25.55 21.95 46.86
CA ARG A 96 24.35 22.76 46.51
C ARG A 96 24.48 23.80 45.37
N SER A 97 24.10 23.44 44.13
CA SER A 97 23.51 24.40 43.16
C SER A 97 22.97 23.71 41.90
N ARG A 98 22.00 22.81 42.04
CA ARG A 98 21.29 22.23 40.87
C ARG A 98 20.06 23.03 40.40
N TRP A 99 19.74 24.15 41.06
CA TRP A 99 18.53 24.93 40.77
C TRP A 99 18.73 26.05 39.74
N LEU A 100 19.97 26.48 39.46
CA LEU A 100 20.23 27.59 38.53
C LEU A 100 20.39 27.19 37.05
N LYS A 101 20.24 25.90 36.69
CA LYS A 101 20.49 25.42 35.33
C LYS A 101 19.26 25.43 34.40
N TYR A 102 18.06 25.67 34.90
CA TYR A 102 16.82 25.52 34.12
C TYR A 102 16.21 26.82 33.58
N PHE A 103 16.83 27.97 33.78
CA PHE A 103 16.34 29.25 33.23
C PHE A 103 17.00 29.67 31.90
N GLY A 104 17.91 28.87 31.34
CA GLY A 104 18.72 29.25 30.17
C GLY A 104 18.36 28.61 28.82
N THR A 105 17.39 27.69 28.75
CA THR A 105 17.14 26.86 27.53
C THR A 105 15.83 27.18 26.81
N SER A 106 15.19 28.32 27.09
CA SER A 106 13.82 28.58 26.63
C SER A 106 13.67 29.08 25.18
N VAL A 107 14.74 29.36 24.43
CA VAL A 107 14.62 29.92 23.07
C VAL A 107 14.84 28.88 21.95
N ALA A 108 15.73 27.90 22.14
CA ALA A 108 16.01 26.91 21.10
C ALA A 108 14.87 25.90 20.86
N ALA A 109 14.16 25.51 21.92
CA ALA A 109 13.08 24.51 21.82
C ALA A 109 11.91 24.98 20.96
N ALA A 110 11.53 26.27 21.05
CA ALA A 110 10.44 26.81 20.25
C ALA A 110 10.76 26.83 18.74
N ALA A 111 12.02 27.11 18.37
CA ALA A 111 12.45 27.04 16.98
C ALA A 111 12.43 25.61 16.43
N ILE A 112 12.85 24.62 17.23
CA ILE A 112 12.79 23.20 16.84
C ILE A 112 11.33 22.76 16.65
N ILE A 113 10.42 23.14 17.55
CA ILE A 113 8.99 22.83 17.44
C ILE A 113 8.39 23.48 16.17
N ALA A 114 8.77 24.73 15.86
CA ALA A 114 8.31 25.41 14.65
C ALA A 114 8.80 24.73 13.36
N PHE A 115 10.07 24.31 13.31
CA PHE A 115 10.61 23.56 12.16
C PHE A 115 9.95 22.18 11.99
N LEU A 116 9.63 21.48 13.08
CA LEU A 116 8.90 20.21 13.02
C LEU A 116 7.49 20.38 12.48
N ILE A 117 6.74 21.39 12.93
CA ILE A 117 5.36 21.65 12.46
C ILE A 117 5.33 22.05 10.98
N VAL A 118 6.25 22.91 10.54
CA VAL A 118 6.35 23.33 9.13
C VAL A 118 6.83 22.19 8.23
N GLY A 119 7.72 21.33 8.71
CA GLY A 119 8.21 20.15 7.98
C GLY A 119 7.11 19.12 7.70
N ILE A 120 6.18 18.90 8.65
CA ILE A 120 5.09 17.95 8.50
C ILE A 120 4.03 18.44 7.48
N GLN A 121 3.77 19.76 7.40
CA GLN A 121 2.80 20.31 6.44
C GLN A 121 3.16 20.08 4.96
N LYS A 122 4.46 19.94 4.64
CA LYS A 122 4.92 19.64 3.27
C LYS A 122 4.67 18.18 2.85
N ILE A 123 4.46 17.27 3.78
CA ILE A 123 4.23 15.83 3.52
C ILE A 123 2.73 15.54 3.26
N ALA A 124 1.85 16.41 3.74
CA ALA A 124 0.40 16.31 3.53
C ALA A 124 -0.05 16.94 2.18
N GLN A 125 0.71 16.72 1.10
CA GLN A 125 0.25 17.04 -0.25
C GLN A 125 -0.75 15.95 -0.68
N PRO A 126 -2.06 16.25 -0.84
CA PRO A 126 -3.01 15.29 -1.37
C PRO A 126 -2.56 14.93 -2.78
N GLN A 127 -2.17 13.67 -2.98
CA GLN A 127 -1.91 13.17 -4.33
C GLN A 127 -3.24 13.20 -5.07
N PRO A 128 -3.31 13.75 -6.30
CA PRO A 128 -4.53 13.64 -7.10
C PRO A 128 -4.77 12.16 -7.39
N GLU A 129 -5.76 11.54 -6.73
CA GLU A 129 -6.04 10.11 -6.83
C GLU A 129 -6.59 9.70 -8.20
N CYS A 130 -7.02 10.66 -9.03
CA CYS A 130 -7.60 10.41 -10.35
C CYS A 130 -6.82 11.15 -11.43
N TYR A 131 -6.19 10.40 -12.33
CA TYR A 131 -5.49 10.92 -13.52
C TYR A 131 -5.83 10.05 -14.73
N ALA A 132 -5.70 10.61 -15.93
CA ALA A 132 -5.78 9.84 -17.17
C ALA A 132 -4.48 9.94 -17.97
N VAL A 133 -4.19 8.89 -18.73
CA VAL A 133 -3.04 8.86 -19.64
C VAL A 133 -3.57 8.84 -21.06
N ILE A 134 -3.43 9.96 -21.77
CA ILE A 134 -3.85 10.12 -23.17
C ILE A 134 -2.56 10.37 -23.97
N ASP A 135 -2.30 9.57 -25.00
CA ASP A 135 -1.07 9.60 -25.80
C ASP A 135 0.24 9.55 -25.00
N GLY A 136 0.25 8.83 -23.89
CA GLY A 136 1.42 8.70 -23.02
C GLY A 136 1.71 9.94 -22.16
N LYS A 137 0.81 10.93 -22.12
CA LYS A 137 0.89 12.09 -21.24
C LYS A 137 -0.14 11.97 -20.12
N VAL A 138 0.28 12.33 -18.90
CA VAL A 138 -0.58 12.31 -17.72
C VAL A 138 -1.37 13.62 -17.63
N TYR A 139 -2.69 13.50 -17.51
CA TYR A 139 -3.61 14.61 -17.30
C TYR A 139 -4.28 14.44 -15.94
N THR A 140 -4.29 15.53 -15.16
CA THR A 140 -4.93 15.60 -13.83
C THR A 140 -6.11 16.57 -13.83
N ASP A 141 -6.37 17.22 -14.96
CA ASP A 141 -7.51 18.12 -15.12
C ASP A 141 -8.79 17.29 -15.33
N GLN A 142 -9.71 17.38 -14.38
CA GLN A 142 -10.91 16.55 -14.37
C GLN A 142 -11.86 16.87 -15.54
N GLU A 143 -11.99 18.13 -15.93
CA GLU A 143 -12.92 18.56 -16.98
C GLU A 143 -12.43 18.09 -18.35
N PHE A 144 -11.14 18.25 -18.61
CA PHE A 144 -10.49 17.76 -19.83
C PHE A 144 -10.63 16.24 -19.97
N VAL A 145 -10.26 15.49 -18.93
CA VAL A 145 -10.30 14.02 -18.93
C VAL A 145 -11.72 13.50 -19.11
N HIS A 146 -12.71 14.13 -18.47
CA HIS A 146 -14.09 13.70 -18.58
C HIS A 146 -14.64 13.88 -20.00
N ASN A 147 -14.37 15.03 -20.63
CA ASN A 147 -14.83 15.30 -21.98
C ASN A 147 -14.17 14.35 -23.00
N GLU A 148 -12.85 14.13 -22.90
CA GLU A 148 -12.13 13.19 -23.76
C GLU A 148 -12.67 11.75 -23.60
N ALA A 149 -12.99 11.35 -22.37
CA ALA A 149 -13.57 10.05 -22.11
C ALA A 149 -14.97 9.89 -22.72
N LEU A 150 -15.79 10.95 -22.73
CA LEU A 150 -17.12 10.94 -23.36
C LEU A 150 -17.02 10.85 -24.88
N ASP A 151 -16.11 11.58 -25.50
CA ASP A 151 -15.85 11.55 -26.95
C ASP A 151 -15.42 10.14 -27.39
N ALA A 152 -14.47 9.53 -26.66
CA ALA A 152 -14.04 8.16 -26.91
C ALA A 152 -15.16 7.12 -26.72
N LEU A 153 -16.10 7.37 -25.79
CA LEU A 153 -17.27 6.50 -25.61
C LEU A 153 -18.29 6.66 -26.74
N GLU A 154 -18.49 7.87 -27.24
CA GLU A 154 -19.38 8.16 -28.37
C GLU A 154 -18.88 7.45 -29.65
N ASP A 155 -17.58 7.53 -29.94
CA ASP A 155 -16.95 6.85 -31.08
C ASP A 155 -17.12 5.33 -31.06
N VAL A 156 -17.17 4.73 -29.87
CA VAL A 156 -17.37 3.28 -29.68
C VAL A 156 -18.85 2.92 -29.52
N SER A 157 -19.70 3.91 -29.25
CA SER A 157 -21.14 3.67 -29.07
C SER A 157 -21.74 3.20 -30.39
N ALA A 158 -22.18 1.95 -30.40
CA ALA A 158 -22.87 1.39 -31.54
C ALA A 158 -24.31 1.92 -31.56
N ASP A 159 -24.53 3.08 -32.19
CA ASP A 159 -25.89 3.63 -32.43
C ASP A 159 -26.62 2.87 -33.57
N SER A 160 -26.26 1.59 -33.78
CA SER A 160 -26.86 0.76 -34.82
C SER A 160 -28.20 0.21 -34.32
N GLU A 161 -29.31 0.77 -34.81
CA GLU A 161 -30.68 0.32 -34.52
C GLU A 161 -30.96 -1.16 -34.89
N ASP A 162 -30.06 -1.82 -35.61
CA ASP A 162 -30.10 -3.27 -35.79
C ASP A 162 -28.69 -3.84 -36.07
N PRO A 163 -28.04 -4.51 -35.09
CA PRO A 163 -26.71 -5.11 -35.25
C PRO A 163 -26.66 -6.26 -36.29
N PHE A 164 -27.80 -6.67 -36.85
CA PHE A 164 -27.91 -7.64 -37.94
C PHE A 164 -28.31 -7.04 -39.29
N SER A 165 -28.34 -5.71 -39.44
CA SER A 165 -28.64 -5.04 -40.73
C SER A 165 -27.76 -5.52 -41.89
N ALA A 166 -26.52 -5.91 -41.61
CA ALA A 166 -25.60 -6.49 -42.59
C ALA A 166 -26.07 -7.84 -43.16
N LEU A 167 -26.91 -8.58 -42.43
CA LEU A 167 -27.47 -9.87 -42.86
C LEU A 167 -28.50 -9.71 -44.00
N ASP A 168 -29.23 -8.59 -44.01
CA ASP A 168 -30.26 -8.32 -45.03
C ASP A 168 -29.65 -8.03 -46.42
N MET A 169 -28.38 -7.62 -46.47
CA MET A 169 -27.64 -7.43 -47.72
C MET A 169 -27.18 -8.74 -48.38
N MET A 170 -27.20 -9.87 -47.66
CA MET A 170 -26.77 -11.19 -48.18
C MET A 170 -27.89 -12.00 -48.83
N LYS A 171 -29.14 -11.51 -48.84
CA LYS A 171 -30.31 -12.25 -49.30
C LYS A 171 -30.65 -12.06 -50.79
N GLN A 172 -29.67 -11.71 -51.62
CA GLN A 172 -29.84 -11.66 -53.09
C GLN A 172 -29.64 -13.02 -53.76
#